data_AF-A0A1S2W812-F1
#
_entry.id   AF-A0A1S2W812-F1
#
_cell.length_a   1.000
_cell.length_b   1.000
_cell.length_c   1.000
_cell.angle_alpha   90.00
_cell.angle_beta   90.00
_cell.angle_gamma   90.00
#
_symmetry.space_group_name_H-M   'P 1'
#
loop_
_entity.id
_entity.type
_entity.pdbx_description
1 polymer ?
#
loop_
_entity_poly.entity_id
_entity_poly.type
_entity_poly.pdbx_seq_one_letter_code
_entity_poly.pdbx_strand_id
1 'polypeptide(L)'
;MAIHQTPIDYIDIPAPQHSEDAYYRVVYGDVDWQETQQYNRAVYVLMGYGKTIAYRRVAHILTTPNTPNDLSDFDKVMAAMQRLKDRNAVYNDKKREKQPSI
;
A
#
# COMPACT_ATOMS: atom_id res chain seq x y z
N MET A 1 12.46 -6.24 -10.37
CA MET A 1 11.78 -5.43 -9.34
C MET A 1 11.66 -6.27 -8.08
N ALA A 2 12.53 -6.02 -7.10
CA ALA A 2 12.44 -6.65 -5.80
C ALA A 2 11.76 -5.67 -4.83
N ILE A 3 10.50 -5.95 -4.48
CA ILE A 3 9.85 -5.28 -3.36
C ILE A 3 10.49 -5.84 -2.09
N HIS A 4 10.96 -4.97 -1.18
CA HIS A 4 11.46 -5.44 0.10
C HIS A 4 10.32 -6.17 0.83
N GLN A 5 10.53 -7.44 1.19
CA GLN A 5 9.43 -8.37 1.50
C GLN A 5 8.62 -7.97 2.74
N THR A 6 9.22 -7.24 3.68
CA THR A 6 8.51 -6.75 4.86
C THR A 6 8.07 -5.30 4.65
N PRO A 7 6.76 -5.03 4.56
CA PRO A 7 6.25 -3.67 4.49
C PRO A 7 6.58 -2.93 5.79
N ILE A 8 6.89 -1.64 5.69
CA ILE A 8 7.06 -0.79 6.88
C ILE A 8 5.69 -0.53 7.51
N ASP A 9 4.69 -0.34 6.64
CA ASP A 9 3.33 -0.07 7.03
C ASP A 9 2.36 -0.45 5.90
N TYR A 10 1.12 -0.82 6.22
CA TYR A 10 0.13 -1.20 5.21
C TYR A 10 -1.32 -1.03 5.69
N ILE A 11 -2.24 -1.02 4.73
CA ILE A 11 -3.68 -1.07 4.93
C ILE A 11 -4.25 -2.11 3.94
N ASP A 12 -5.05 -3.04 4.47
CA ASP A 12 -5.79 -4.00 3.66
C ASP A 12 -7.21 -3.50 3.42
N ILE A 13 -7.67 -3.60 2.17
CA ILE A 13 -9.00 -3.21 1.73
C ILE A 13 -9.67 -4.44 1.13
N PRO A 14 -10.75 -4.96 1.73
CA PRO A 14 -11.49 -6.10 1.18
C PRO A 14 -11.97 -5.83 -0.25
N ALA A 15 -11.84 -6.84 -1.12
CA ALA A 15 -12.17 -6.77 -2.54
C ALA A 15 -12.96 -8.03 -2.98
N PRO A 16 -14.12 -8.33 -2.34
CA PRO A 16 -14.85 -9.59 -2.48
C PRO A 16 -15.32 -9.92 -3.91
N GLN A 17 -15.36 -8.92 -4.78
CA GLN A 17 -15.73 -9.04 -6.19
C GLN A 17 -14.67 -9.74 -7.06
N HIS A 18 -13.42 -9.87 -6.58
CA HIS A 18 -12.38 -10.66 -7.27
C HIS A 18 -12.34 -12.11 -6.77
N SER A 19 -12.61 -12.33 -5.48
CA SER A 19 -12.87 -13.60 -4.80
C SER A 19 -13.32 -13.32 -3.35
N GLU A 20 -13.94 -14.29 -2.67
CA GLU A 20 -14.44 -14.13 -1.29
C GLU A 20 -13.37 -13.60 -0.31
N ASP A 21 -12.11 -13.99 -0.52
CA ASP A 21 -10.96 -13.68 0.32
C ASP A 21 -9.98 -12.69 -0.33
N ALA A 22 -10.39 -12.03 -1.42
CA ALA A 22 -9.55 -11.05 -2.11
C ALA A 22 -9.48 -9.72 -1.36
N TYR A 23 -8.31 -9.06 -1.46
CA TYR A 23 -8.09 -7.73 -0.90
C TYR A 23 -7.00 -6.98 -1.66
N TYR A 24 -7.09 -5.65 -1.64
CA TYR A 24 -5.99 -4.77 -2.00
C TYR A 24 -5.14 -4.51 -0.76
N ARG A 25 -3.84 -4.75 -0.84
CA ARG A 25 -2.88 -4.31 0.17
C ARG A 25 -2.19 -3.06 -0.31
N VAL A 26 -2.55 -1.92 0.26
CA VAL A 26 -1.84 -0.66 0.05
C VAL A 26 -0.67 -0.64 1.01
N VAL A 27 0.54 -0.54 0.49
CA VAL A 27 1.79 -0.65 1.25
C VAL A 27 2.53 0.67 1.21
N TYR A 28 3.09 1.06 2.35
CA TYR A 28 4.18 2.01 2.44
C TYR A 28 5.47 1.26 2.79
N GLY A 29 6.47 1.36 1.93
CA GLY A 29 7.66 0.54 2.04
C GLY A 29 8.78 0.97 1.12
N ASP A 30 9.89 0.24 1.20
CA ASP A 30 11.08 0.47 0.40
C ASP A 30 11.04 -0.38 -0.88
N VAL A 31 11.25 0.28 -2.01
CA VAL A 31 11.27 -0.34 -3.34
C VAL A 31 12.66 -0.20 -3.94
N ASP A 32 13.20 -1.32 -4.41
CA ASP A 32 14.42 -1.37 -5.21
C ASP A 32 14.04 -1.64 -6.67
N TRP A 33 13.96 -0.57 -7.45
CA TRP A 33 13.52 -0.62 -8.85
C TRP A 33 14.49 -1.40 -9.73
N GLN A 34 15.79 -1.30 -9.43
CA GLN A 34 16.88 -1.82 -10.25
C GLN A 34 17.60 -3.02 -9.63
N GLU A 35 17.18 -3.46 -8.44
CA GLU A 35 17.85 -4.53 -7.68
C GLU A 35 19.31 -4.19 -7.33
N THR A 36 19.59 -2.90 -7.14
CA THR A 36 20.93 -2.36 -6.86
C THR A 36 21.19 -2.12 -5.36
N GLN A 37 20.26 -2.55 -4.51
CA GLN A 37 20.19 -2.22 -3.07
C GLN A 37 19.99 -0.72 -2.80
N GLN A 38 19.53 0.03 -3.81
CA GLN A 38 19.15 1.44 -3.67
C GLN A 38 17.65 1.54 -3.44
N TYR A 39 17.29 1.72 -2.17
CA TYR A 39 15.91 1.74 -1.73
C TYR A 39 15.27 3.12 -1.87
N ASN A 40 14.10 3.16 -2.51
CA ASN A 40 13.26 4.34 -2.60
C ASN A 40 11.98 4.13 -1.81
N ARG A 41 11.64 5.10 -0.96
CA ARG A 41 10.40 5.06 -0.20
C ARG A 41 9.21 5.31 -1.12
N ALA A 42 8.23 4.42 -1.12
CA ALA A 42 7.07 4.51 -1.98
C ALA A 42 5.79 4.02 -1.30
N VAL A 43 4.65 4.42 -1.87
CA VAL A 43 3.36 3.77 -1.67
C VAL A 43 3.04 2.95 -2.92
N TYR A 44 2.71 1.68 -2.76
CA TYR A 44 2.35 0.79 -3.86
C TYR A 44 1.20 -0.13 -3.46
N VAL A 45 0.47 -0.67 -4.45
CA VAL A 45 -0.70 -1.51 -4.22
C VAL A 45 -0.44 -2.91 -4.73
N LEU A 46 -0.71 -3.91 -3.90
CA LEU A 46 -0.64 -5.32 -4.22
C LEU A 46 -2.02 -5.95 -4.13
N MET A 47 -2.24 -7.03 -4.88
CA MET A 47 -3.44 -7.85 -4.76
C MET A 47 -3.15 -9.06 -3.89
N GLY A 48 -3.99 -9.32 -2.91
CA GLY A 48 -3.94 -10.50 -2.06
C GLY A 48 -5.15 -11.41 -2.27
N TYR A 49 -4.92 -12.71 -2.09
CA TYR A 49 -5.94 -13.77 -2.10
C TYR A 49 -5.69 -14.64 -0.88
N GLY A 50 -6.55 -14.55 0.13
CA GLY A 50 -6.42 -15.27 1.38
C GLY A 50 -5.14 -14.89 2.12
N LYS A 51 -4.21 -15.84 2.34
CA LYS A 51 -2.92 -15.59 3.00
C LYS A 51 -1.78 -15.22 2.03
N THR A 52 -2.06 -15.16 0.73
CA THR A 52 -1.03 -15.00 -0.30
C THR A 52 -1.10 -13.61 -0.93
N ILE A 53 0.04 -12.95 -1.04
CA ILE A 53 0.19 -11.68 -1.76
C ILE A 53 0.74 -11.97 -3.16
N ALA A 54 0.03 -11.49 -4.19
CA ALA A 54 0.43 -11.66 -5.58
C ALA A 54 1.33 -10.49 -6.04
N TYR A 55 2.63 -10.60 -5.82
CA TYR A 55 3.61 -9.56 -6.19
C TYR A 55 3.82 -9.37 -7.70
N ARG A 56 3.47 -10.37 -8.51
CA ARG A 56 3.70 -10.36 -9.97
C ARG A 56 2.47 -9.98 -10.79
N ARG A 57 1.29 -9.89 -10.16
CA ARG A 57 0.05 -9.53 -10.84
C ARG A 57 -0.29 -8.08 -10.54
N VAL A 58 -0.73 -7.35 -11.56
CA VAL A 58 -1.21 -5.99 -11.40
C VAL A 58 -2.52 -6.01 -10.60
N ALA A 59 -2.67 -5.08 -9.66
CA ALA A 59 -3.92 -4.92 -8.94
C ALA A 59 -4.96 -4.25 -9.85
N HIS A 60 -6.07 -4.95 -10.11
CA HIS A 60 -7.20 -4.39 -10.86
C HIS A 60 -8.14 -3.68 -9.89
N ILE A 61 -7.97 -2.38 -9.71
CA ILE A 61 -8.79 -1.57 -8.80
C ILE A 61 -10.04 -1.12 -9.55
N LEU A 62 -11.23 -1.49 -9.06
CA LEU A 62 -12.48 -1.11 -9.74
C LEU A 62 -12.84 0.34 -9.43
N THR A 63 -13.26 1.06 -10.46
CA THR A 63 -13.74 2.45 -10.38
C THR A 63 -15.25 2.54 -10.17
N THR A 64 -15.96 1.43 -10.25
CA THR A 64 -17.39 1.33 -10.01
C THR A 64 -17.64 0.84 -8.58
N PRO A 65 -18.58 1.46 -7.84
CA PRO A 65 -19.02 0.93 -6.55
C PRO A 65 -19.57 -0.49 -6.65
N ASN A 66 -19.26 -1.33 -5.66
CA ASN A 66 -19.82 -2.69 -5.56
C ASN A 66 -21.31 -2.67 -5.17
N THR A 67 -21.77 -1.59 -4.51
CA THR A 67 -23.18 -1.37 -4.19
C THR A 67 -23.59 0.07 -4.53
N PRO A 68 -24.88 0.33 -4.87
CA PRO A 68 -25.33 1.70 -5.14
C PRO A 68 -25.07 2.63 -3.96
N ASN A 69 -24.50 3.81 -4.24
CA ASN A 69 -24.12 4.85 -3.27
C ASN A 69 -22.94 4.51 -2.32
N ASP A 70 -22.25 3.38 -2.51
CA ASP A 70 -20.98 3.12 -1.82
C ASP A 70 -19.79 3.75 -2.58
N LEU A 71 -18.65 3.83 -1.90
CA LEU A 71 -17.38 4.19 -2.51
C LEU A 71 -16.87 3.07 -3.43
N SER A 72 -16.25 3.45 -4.54
CA SER A 72 -15.52 2.50 -5.38
C SER A 72 -14.28 1.98 -4.66
N ASP A 73 -13.73 0.87 -5.12
CA ASP A 73 -12.43 0.39 -4.60
C ASP A 73 -11.34 1.42 -4.87
N PHE A 74 -11.43 2.13 -5.99
CA PHE A 74 -10.52 3.22 -6.33
C PHE A 74 -10.51 4.31 -5.25
N ASP A 75 -11.69 4.77 -4.82
CA ASP A 75 -11.80 5.79 -3.77
C ASP A 75 -11.22 5.28 -2.44
N LYS A 76 -11.51 4.03 -2.09
CA LYS A 76 -11.00 3.37 -0.88
C LYS A 76 -9.47 3.24 -0.91
N VAL A 77 -8.91 2.82 -2.04
CA VAL A 77 -7.47 2.70 -2.24
C VAL A 77 -6.78 4.06 -2.19
N MET A 78 -7.34 5.07 -2.86
CA MET A 78 -6.81 6.44 -2.82
C MET A 78 -6.78 7.01 -1.40
N ALA A 79 -7.86 6.82 -0.63
CA ALA A 79 -7.92 7.24 0.76
C ALA A 79 -6.86 6.52 1.63
N ALA A 80 -6.66 5.22 1.41
CA ALA A 80 -5.63 4.45 2.12
C ALA A 80 -4.20 4.90 1.76
N MET A 81 -3.94 5.19 0.48
CA MET A 81 -2.64 5.73 0.03
C MET A 81 -2.34 7.08 0.70
N GLN A 82 -3.32 7.98 0.72
CA GLN A 82 -3.18 9.29 1.36
C GLN A 82 -2.94 9.13 2.87
N ARG A 83 -3.72 8.28 3.54
CA ARG A 83 -3.56 8.01 4.97
C ARG A 83 -2.19 7.44 5.31
N LEU A 84 -1.66 6.53 4.49
CA LEU A 84 -0.32 5.97 4.69
C LEU A 84 0.77 7.01 4.52
N LYS A 85 0.67 7.85 3.47
CA LYS A 85 1.60 8.96 3.25
C LYS A 85 1.64 9.90 4.46
N ASP A 86 0.47 10.33 4.94
CA ASP A 86 0.38 11.31 6.04
C ASP A 86 0.85 10.71 7.37
N ARG A 87 0.42 9.48 7.69
CA ARG A 87 0.83 8.78 8.91
C ARG A 87 2.36 8.65 9.00
N ASN A 88 3.01 8.38 7.89
CA ASN A 88 4.44 8.16 7.85
C ASN A 88 5.27 9.44 7.65
N ALA A 89 4.68 10.53 7.13
CA ALA A 89 5.29 11.86 7.15
C ALA A 89 5.45 12.36 8.60
N VAL A 90 4.38 12.29 9.40
CA VAL A 90 4.40 12.69 10.82
C VAL A 90 5.39 11.85 11.63
N TYR A 91 5.50 10.55 11.35
CA TYR A 91 6.47 9.69 12.02
C TYR A 91 7.91 10.09 11.70
N ASN A 92 8.19 10.42 10.43
CA ASN A 92 9.51 10.88 10.00
C ASN A 92 9.89 12.22 10.63
N ASP A 93 8.94 13.15 10.75
CA ASP A 93 9.19 14.46 11.38
C ASP A 93 9.51 14.32 12.87
N LYS A 94 8.73 13.52 13.62
CA LYS A 94 9.03 13.22 15.03
C LYS A 94 10.36 12.51 15.25
N LYS A 95 10.81 11.71 14.28
CA LYS A 95 12.11 11.03 14.34
C LYS A 95 13.27 12.01 14.09
N ARG A 96 13.07 13.00 13.20
CA ARG A 96 14.03 14.09 12.96
C ARG A 96 14.16 15.03 14.16
N GLU A 97 13.05 15.41 14.80
CA GLU A 97 13.06 16.25 16.02
C GLU A 97 13.83 15.61 17.19
N LYS A 98 13.87 14.27 17.24
CA LYS A 98 14.56 13.51 18.30
C LYS A 98 16.01 13.16 17.97
N GLN A 99 16.51 13.50 16.79
CA GLN A 99 17.93 13.34 16.48
C GLN A 99 18.70 14.56 16.99
N PRO A 100 19.72 14.38 17.86
CA PRO A 100 20.55 15.51 18.29
C PRO A 100 21.22 16.12 17.06
N SER A 101 21.11 17.43 16.94
CA SER A 101 21.82 18.21 15.93
C SER A 101 23.32 17.95 16.08
N ILE A 102 23.95 17.43 15.01
CA ILE A 102 25.41 17.29 14.91
C ILE A 102 26.01 18.68 14.69
#